data_AF-A0A0S3R883-F1
#
_entry.id   AF-A0A0S3R883-F1
#
_cell.length_a   1.000
_cell.length_b   1.000
_cell.length_c   1.000
_cell.angle_alpha   90.00
_cell.angle_beta   90.00
_cell.angle_gamma   90.00
#
_symmetry.space_group_name_H-M   'P 1'
#
loop_
_entity.id
_entity.type
_entity.pdbx_description
1 polymer ?
#
loop_
_entity_poly.entity_id
_entity_poly.type
_entity_poly.pdbx_seq_one_letter_code
_entity_poly.pdbx_strand_id
1 'polypeptide(L)'
;MNSPNLLIRIFPVPGVDWIGNVTIRCIETGLVAELSYVSQSFFGFGTNRRLVKGKIFDSLSKKILYKIEGHWESTVTVKNTDSAEVRVIYDAKQVISGLQPPIVKDPESVWPAETAHVWSELSEAILSKEWGKAKEAKKSIEERQRELRRERESKGENWVPKHFTVSYSKEKGWNCSPIENSVQNAPIISL
;
A
#
# COMPACT_ATOMS: atom_id res chain seq x y z
N MET A 1 -2.52 -3.26 -12.61
CA MET A 1 -1.33 -2.54 -12.11
C MET A 1 -0.63 -3.46 -11.12
N ASN A 2 0.69 -3.58 -11.18
CA ASN A 2 1.48 -4.27 -10.14
C ASN A 2 1.97 -3.25 -9.09
N SER A 3 2.56 -3.72 -7.99
CA SER A 3 3.14 -2.87 -6.94
C SER A 3 4.68 -2.91 -6.97
N PRO A 4 5.36 -1.83 -6.53
CA PRO A 4 6.79 -1.90 -6.29
C PRO A 4 7.08 -2.79 -5.08
N ASN A 5 8.32 -3.24 -4.94
CA ASN A 5 8.77 -4.02 -3.79
C ASN A 5 9.27 -3.08 -2.68
N LEU A 6 8.99 -3.46 -1.43
CA LEU A 6 9.51 -2.77 -0.25
C LEU A 6 10.90 -3.31 0.10
N LEU A 7 11.91 -2.45 0.08
CA LEU A 7 13.26 -2.75 0.57
C LEU A 7 13.42 -2.17 1.98
N ILE A 8 13.65 -3.04 2.95
CA ILE A 8 14.00 -2.66 4.32
C ILE A 8 15.49 -2.91 4.52
N ARG A 9 16.23 -1.86 4.85
CA ARG A 9 17.65 -1.91 5.21
C ARG A 9 17.78 -1.71 6.71
N ILE A 10 18.62 -2.53 7.36
CA ILE A 10 18.90 -2.42 8.81
C ILE A 10 20.31 -1.86 9.04
N PHE A 11 21.29 -2.25 8.23
CA PHE A 11 22.68 -1.76 8.31
C PHE A 11 23.17 -1.25 6.95
N PRO A 12 24.16 -0.33 6.91
CA PRO A 12 24.72 0.41 8.04
C PRO A 12 23.78 1.52 8.55
N VAL A 13 22.86 1.98 7.70
CA VAL A 13 21.85 2.99 8.05
C VAL A 13 20.47 2.37 7.82
N PRO A 14 19.63 2.25 8.86
CA PRO A 14 18.26 1.80 8.70
C PRO A 14 17.50 2.66 7.70
N GLY A 15 16.69 2.04 6.85
CA GLY A 15 15.95 2.75 5.84
C GLY A 15 14.91 1.89 5.16
N VAL A 16 13.89 2.56 4.62
CA VAL A 16 12.82 1.94 3.85
C VAL A 16 12.75 2.66 2.51
N ASP A 17 12.80 1.87 1.43
CA ASP A 17 12.74 2.34 0.05
C ASP A 17 11.82 1.47 -0.79
N TRP A 18 11.19 2.07 -1.80
CA TRP A 18 10.54 1.32 -2.88
C TRP A 18 11.54 0.98 -3.98
N ILE A 19 11.50 -0.25 -4.48
CA ILE A 19 12.35 -0.71 -5.59
C ILE A 19 11.55 -1.51 -6.62
N GLY A 20 12.04 -1.53 -7.86
CA GLY A 20 11.49 -2.35 -8.94
C GLY A 20 10.60 -1.57 -9.90
N ASN A 21 10.04 -2.29 -10.86
CA ASN A 21 9.30 -1.67 -11.97
C ASN A 21 7.79 -1.83 -11.79
N VAL A 22 7.05 -0.75 -12.06
CA VAL A 22 5.60 -0.71 -12.01
C VAL A 22 5.06 -0.35 -13.39
N THR A 23 4.06 -1.09 -13.85
CA THR A 23 3.36 -0.84 -15.10
C THR A 23 1.89 -0.56 -14.82
N ILE A 24 1.44 0.61 -15.27
CA ILE A 24 0.06 1.06 -15.22
C ILE A 24 -0.43 1.10 -16.67
N ARG A 25 -1.53 0.40 -16.96
CA ARG A 25 -2.11 0.31 -18.30
C ARG A 25 -3.58 0.70 -18.21
N CYS A 26 -3.98 1.68 -19.03
CA CYS A 26 -5.38 1.95 -19.31
C CYS A 26 -5.78 1.15 -20.55
N ILE A 27 -6.76 0.24 -20.40
CA ILE A 27 -7.20 -0.62 -21.50
C ILE A 27 -7.98 0.19 -22.54
N GLU A 28 -8.81 1.15 -22.10
CA GLU A 28 -9.67 1.96 -22.95
C GLU A 28 -8.91 2.90 -23.87
N THR A 29 -7.88 3.58 -23.34
CA THR A 29 -7.09 4.56 -24.10
C THR A 29 -5.84 3.96 -24.73
N GLY A 30 -5.44 2.75 -24.33
CA GLY A 30 -4.18 2.14 -24.75
C GLY A 30 -2.93 2.81 -24.17
N LEU A 31 -3.07 3.78 -23.27
CA LEU A 31 -1.93 4.45 -22.62
C LEU A 31 -1.28 3.54 -21.57
N VAL A 32 0.06 3.57 -21.55
CA VAL A 32 0.88 2.80 -20.62
C VAL A 32 1.89 3.72 -19.95
N ALA A 33 1.95 3.66 -18.62
CA ALA A 33 3.03 4.22 -17.82
C ALA A 33 3.93 3.10 -17.31
N GLU A 34 5.22 3.20 -17.60
CA GLU A 34 6.27 2.35 -17.02
C GLU A 34 7.09 3.20 -16.05
N LEU A 35 7.13 2.77 -14.79
CA LEU A 35 7.84 3.42 -13.70
C LEU A 35 8.92 2.48 -13.17
N SER A 36 10.03 3.03 -12.73
CA SER A 36 11.16 2.33 -12.12
C SER A 36 11.54 3.06 -10.84
N TYR A 37 11.40 2.36 -9.73
CA TYR A 37 11.79 2.83 -8.41
C TYR A 37 13.20 2.33 -8.13
N VAL A 38 14.11 3.28 -7.87
CA VAL A 38 15.53 3.00 -7.67
C VAL A 38 15.99 3.55 -6.33
N SER A 39 16.56 2.68 -5.51
CA SER A 39 17.35 3.07 -4.34
C SER A 39 18.83 3.01 -4.73
N GLN A 40 19.44 4.16 -5.04
CA GLN A 40 20.89 4.24 -5.18
C GLN A 40 21.49 4.47 -3.79
N SER A 41 22.16 3.45 -3.25
CA SER A 41 22.91 3.57 -2.00
C SER A 41 24.13 2.66 -2.07
N PHE A 42 25.12 3.03 -2.87
CA PHE A 42 26.46 2.48 -2.69
C PHE A 42 27.20 3.35 -1.67
N PHE A 43 27.63 2.72 -0.57
CA PHE A 43 28.55 3.28 0.44
C PHE A 43 28.18 4.62 1.11
N GLY A 44 26.89 5.01 1.15
CA GLY A 44 26.45 6.15 1.96
C GLY A 44 26.76 7.55 1.40
N PHE A 45 27.36 7.65 0.20
CA PHE A 45 27.76 8.93 -0.42
C PHE A 45 26.84 9.41 -1.56
N GLY A 46 25.62 8.88 -1.67
CA GLY A 46 24.68 9.23 -2.74
C GLY A 46 23.55 10.16 -2.29
N THR A 47 23.45 11.36 -2.90
CA THR A 47 22.37 12.34 -2.70
C THR A 47 21.03 11.91 -3.31
N ASN A 48 21.01 10.83 -4.11
CA ASN A 48 19.87 10.42 -4.92
C ASN A 48 19.13 9.22 -4.34
N ARG A 49 18.59 9.36 -3.11
CA ARG A 49 17.73 8.34 -2.51
C ARG A 49 16.32 8.45 -3.12
N ARG A 50 15.60 7.32 -3.17
CA ARG A 50 14.15 7.30 -3.46
C ARG A 50 13.75 7.86 -4.83
N LEU A 51 14.57 7.58 -5.85
CA LEU A 51 14.33 8.00 -7.22
C LEU A 51 13.15 7.23 -7.83
N VAL A 52 12.35 7.95 -8.62
CA VAL A 52 11.40 7.38 -9.57
C VAL A 52 11.71 7.91 -10.96
N LYS A 53 11.83 6.99 -11.91
CA LYS A 53 11.98 7.29 -13.34
C LYS A 53 10.92 6.56 -14.13
N GLY A 54 10.54 7.08 -15.28
CA GLY A 54 9.55 6.40 -16.08
C GLY A 54 9.24 7.08 -17.39
N LYS A 55 8.25 6.53 -18.07
CA LYS A 55 7.72 7.04 -19.32
C LYS A 55 6.25 6.73 -19.45
N ILE A 56 5.52 7.61 -20.13
CA ILE A 56 4.15 7.38 -20.58
C ILE A 56 4.20 7.28 -22.09
N PHE A 57 3.63 6.22 -22.65
CA PHE A 57 3.60 5.97 -24.08
C PHE A 57 2.27 5.38 -24.51
N ASP A 58 1.93 5.59 -25.78
CA ASP A 58 0.82 4.91 -26.42
C ASP A 58 1.26 3.51 -26.84
N SER A 59 0.53 2.49 -26.39
CA SER A 59 0.89 1.10 -26.66
C SER A 59 0.70 0.66 -28.10
N LEU A 60 -0.15 1.36 -28.88
CA LEU A 60 -0.40 1.08 -30.29
C LEU A 60 0.71 1.69 -31.15
N SER A 61 0.92 3.00 -31.04
CA SER A 61 1.93 3.73 -31.83
C SER A 61 3.36 3.54 -31.33
N LYS A 62 3.54 3.01 -30.11
CA LYS A 62 4.83 2.93 -29.38
C LYS A 62 5.50 4.30 -29.17
N LYS A 63 4.79 5.41 -29.43
CA LYS A 63 5.30 6.76 -29.24
C LYS A 63 5.37 7.08 -27.75
N ILE A 64 6.55 7.45 -27.27
CA ILE A 64 6.72 8.02 -25.93
C ILE A 64 6.16 9.44 -25.98
N LEU A 65 5.19 9.72 -25.11
CA LEU A 65 4.53 11.02 -24.99
C LEU A 65 5.18 11.86 -23.87
N TYR A 66 5.61 11.17 -22.81
CA TYR A 66 6.14 11.82 -21.63
C TYR A 66 7.25 11.01 -20.97
N LYS A 67 8.21 11.71 -20.35
CA LYS A 67 9.23 11.15 -19.45
C LYS A 67 8.96 11.59 -18.02
N ILE A 68 8.98 10.66 -17.07
CA ILE A 68 8.75 10.90 -15.65
C ILE A 68 10.07 10.83 -14.92
N GLU A 69 10.37 11.83 -14.09
CA GLU A 69 11.58 11.86 -13.25
C GLU A 69 11.30 12.59 -11.94
N GLY A 70 11.91 12.11 -10.86
CA GLY A 70 11.89 12.79 -9.57
C GLY A 70 12.16 11.85 -8.41
N HIS A 71 11.65 12.23 -7.25
CA HIS A 71 11.75 11.45 -6.01
C HIS A 71 10.35 11.25 -5.45
N TRP A 72 9.99 10.00 -5.16
CA TRP A 72 8.62 9.66 -4.74
C TRP A 72 8.25 10.24 -3.37
N GLU A 73 9.23 10.66 -2.58
CA GLU A 73 9.03 11.29 -1.27
C GLU A 73 8.97 12.82 -1.30
N SER A 74 9.31 13.45 -2.43
CA SER A 74 9.34 14.91 -2.56
C SER A 74 8.57 15.32 -3.82
N THR A 75 9.25 15.52 -4.94
CA THR A 75 8.64 16.04 -6.16
C THR A 75 8.85 15.08 -7.31
N VAL A 76 7.79 14.83 -8.08
CA VAL A 76 7.85 14.09 -9.34
C VAL A 76 7.38 15.01 -10.46
N THR A 77 8.16 15.04 -11.53
CA THR A 77 7.91 15.85 -12.72
C THR A 77 7.66 14.98 -13.93
N VAL A 78 7.01 15.56 -14.92
CA VAL A 78 6.84 14.96 -16.23
C VAL A 78 7.28 15.94 -17.30
N LYS A 79 8.05 15.45 -18.27
CA LYS A 79 8.51 16.19 -19.43
C LYS A 79 7.81 15.70 -20.69
N ASN A 80 7.15 16.59 -21.42
CA ASN A 80 6.58 16.31 -22.74
C ASN A 80 7.71 16.09 -23.75
N THR A 81 7.65 15.02 -24.54
CA THR A 81 8.70 14.71 -25.53
C THR A 81 8.68 15.63 -26.74
N ASP A 82 7.52 16.15 -27.11
CA ASP A 82 7.33 16.96 -28.32
C ASP A 82 7.62 18.44 -28.05
N SER A 83 7.07 18.98 -26.96
CA SER A 83 7.26 20.40 -26.60
C SER A 83 8.45 20.68 -25.68
N ALA A 84 9.08 19.63 -25.13
CA ALA A 84 10.10 19.70 -24.08
C ALA A 84 9.64 20.39 -22.76
N GLU A 85 8.36 20.75 -22.65
CA GLU A 85 7.77 21.36 -21.45
C GLU A 85 7.84 20.41 -20.26
N VAL A 86 8.21 20.95 -19.08
CA VAL A 86 8.31 20.22 -17.83
C VAL A 86 7.24 20.74 -16.87
N ARG A 87 6.48 19.83 -16.27
CA ARG A 87 5.49 20.16 -15.24
C ARG A 87 5.62 19.24 -14.03
N VAL A 88 5.30 19.75 -12.84
CA VAL A 88 5.20 18.96 -11.61
C VAL A 88 3.89 18.18 -11.63
N ILE A 89 3.94 16.87 -11.38
CA ILE A 89 2.76 16.00 -11.30
C ILE A 89 2.47 15.51 -9.88
N TYR A 90 3.43 15.64 -8.99
CA TYR A 90 3.30 15.28 -7.58
C TYR A 90 4.27 16.12 -6.76
N ASP A 91 3.75 16.69 -5.67
CA ASP A 91 4.52 17.35 -4.62
C ASP A 91 4.06 16.80 -3.27
N ALA A 92 4.94 16.06 -2.60
CA ALA A 92 4.65 15.41 -1.33
C ALA A 92 4.29 16.41 -0.23
N LYS A 93 4.91 17.61 -0.20
CA LYS A 93 4.60 18.62 0.83
C LYS A 93 3.18 19.12 0.65
N GLN A 94 2.79 19.43 -0.60
CA GLN A 94 1.43 19.87 -0.91
C GLN A 94 0.40 18.79 -0.62
N VAL A 95 0.70 17.53 -0.99
CA VAL A 95 -0.19 16.40 -0.71
C VAL A 95 -0.34 16.20 0.80
N ILE A 96 0.76 16.13 1.55
CA ILE A 96 0.74 15.90 2.99
C ILE A 96 0.02 17.03 3.73
N SER A 97 0.20 18.29 3.33
CA SER A 97 -0.49 19.41 3.99
C SER A 97 -2.02 19.36 3.81
N GLY A 98 -2.50 18.68 2.76
CA GLY A 98 -3.93 18.48 2.51
C GLY A 98 -4.48 17.14 3.02
N LEU A 99 -3.64 16.27 3.57
CA LEU A 99 -4.09 14.97 4.07
C LEU A 99 -4.82 15.13 5.39
N GLN A 100 -6.07 14.66 5.41
CA GLN A 100 -6.86 14.55 6.63
C GLN A 100 -6.94 13.07 7.02
N PRO A 101 -6.34 12.68 8.15
CA PRO A 101 -6.40 11.30 8.61
C PRO A 101 -7.85 10.86 8.84
N PRO A 102 -8.25 9.67 8.38
CA PRO A 102 -9.58 9.15 8.67
C PRO A 102 -9.76 8.98 10.19
N ILE A 103 -10.92 9.38 10.70
CA ILE A 103 -11.29 9.21 12.11
C ILE A 103 -12.53 8.31 12.23
N VAL A 104 -12.58 7.52 13.30
CA VAL A 104 -13.77 6.76 13.67
C VAL A 104 -14.75 7.72 14.33
N LYS A 105 -15.90 7.96 13.69
CA LYS A 105 -16.92 8.91 14.17
C LYS A 105 -17.70 8.36 15.35
N ASP A 106 -18.03 7.08 15.31
CA ASP A 106 -18.84 6.39 16.31
C ASP A 106 -18.15 5.06 16.68
N PRO A 107 -17.33 5.04 17.75
CA PRO A 107 -16.62 3.85 18.20
C PRO A 107 -17.55 2.66 18.51
N GLU A 108 -18.77 2.91 18.97
CA GLU A 108 -19.74 1.87 19.33
C GLU A 108 -20.30 1.16 18.08
N SER A 109 -20.27 1.84 16.94
CA SER A 109 -20.71 1.27 15.65
C SER A 109 -19.64 0.46 14.93
N VAL A 110 -18.39 0.48 15.41
CA VAL A 110 -17.29 -0.31 14.84
C VAL A 110 -17.56 -1.78 15.11
N TRP A 111 -17.54 -2.61 14.06
CA TRP A 111 -17.81 -4.03 14.25
C TRP A 111 -16.71 -4.69 15.10
N PRO A 112 -17.04 -5.70 15.93
CA PRO A 112 -16.05 -6.37 16.77
C PRO A 112 -14.88 -7.02 16.02
N ALA A 113 -15.04 -7.29 14.72
CA ALA A 113 -14.01 -7.87 13.86
C ALA A 113 -13.19 -6.82 13.09
N GLU A 114 -13.50 -5.52 13.21
CA GLU A 114 -12.75 -4.45 12.55
C GLU A 114 -11.43 -4.17 13.27
N THR A 115 -10.40 -3.81 12.50
CA THR A 115 -9.04 -3.60 12.98
C THR A 115 -8.95 -2.58 14.10
N ALA A 116 -9.71 -1.48 14.01
CA ALA A 116 -9.71 -0.41 15.01
C ALA A 116 -10.17 -0.92 16.39
N HIS A 117 -11.14 -1.85 16.42
CA HIS A 117 -11.60 -2.48 17.66
C HIS A 117 -10.65 -3.60 18.10
N VAL A 118 -10.35 -4.56 17.23
CA VAL A 118 -9.53 -5.75 17.54
C VAL A 118 -8.16 -5.37 18.09
N TRP A 119 -7.53 -4.32 17.56
CA TRP A 119 -6.17 -3.91 17.94
C TRP A 119 -6.14 -2.64 18.82
N SER A 120 -7.28 -2.19 19.34
CA SER A 120 -7.40 -0.97 20.16
C SER A 120 -6.43 -0.96 21.35
N GLU A 121 -6.51 -1.97 22.21
CA GLU A 121 -5.66 -2.11 23.41
C GLU A 121 -4.17 -2.18 23.04
N LEU A 122 -3.81 -2.95 22.00
CA LEU A 122 -2.42 -3.01 21.52
C LEU A 122 -1.93 -1.62 21.06
N SER A 123 -2.75 -0.94 20.27
CA SER A 123 -2.41 0.35 19.69
C SER A 123 -2.22 1.40 20.79
N GLU A 124 -3.12 1.44 21.77
CA GLU A 124 -3.02 2.33 22.92
C GLU A 124 -1.76 2.06 23.76
N ALA A 125 -1.45 0.79 24.02
CA ALA A 125 -0.23 0.42 24.76
C ALA A 125 1.05 0.81 24.00
N ILE A 126 1.07 0.67 22.66
CA ILE A 126 2.21 1.11 21.82
C ILE A 126 2.36 2.64 21.90
N LEU A 127 1.27 3.39 21.75
CA LEU A 127 1.29 4.85 21.80
C LEU A 127 1.73 5.36 23.18
N SER A 128 1.32 4.67 24.24
CA SER A 128 1.73 4.95 25.64
C SER A 128 3.11 4.39 25.99
N LYS A 129 3.81 3.72 25.07
CA LYS A 129 5.11 3.07 25.26
C LYS A 129 5.12 2.00 26.37
N GLU A 130 3.97 1.40 26.67
CA GLU A 130 3.80 0.33 27.65
C GLU A 130 4.02 -1.04 26.99
N TRP A 131 5.28 -1.36 26.67
CA TRP A 131 5.64 -2.55 25.88
C TRP A 131 5.20 -3.89 26.49
N GLY A 132 5.12 -3.99 27.82
CA GLY A 132 4.61 -5.17 28.52
C GLY A 132 3.14 -5.44 28.18
N LYS A 133 2.29 -4.43 28.35
CA LYS A 133 0.87 -4.49 28.00
C LYS A 133 0.66 -4.74 26.51
N ALA A 134 1.44 -4.07 25.65
CA ALA A 134 1.38 -4.30 24.21
C ALA A 134 1.65 -5.78 23.87
N LYS A 135 2.65 -6.40 24.49
CA LYS A 135 2.97 -7.82 24.27
C LYS A 135 1.83 -8.74 24.74
N GLU A 136 1.21 -8.44 25.88
CA GLU A 136 0.10 -9.21 26.43
C GLU A 136 -1.15 -9.11 25.56
N ALA A 137 -1.55 -7.89 25.18
CA ALA A 137 -2.68 -7.64 24.28
C ALA A 137 -2.50 -8.36 22.93
N LYS A 138 -1.31 -8.24 22.31
CA LYS A 138 -0.98 -8.96 21.07
C LYS A 138 -1.10 -10.48 21.25
N LYS A 139 -0.56 -11.02 22.34
CA LYS A 139 -0.60 -12.46 22.63
C LYS A 139 -2.05 -12.95 22.78
N SER A 140 -2.89 -12.21 23.49
CA SER A 140 -4.31 -12.53 23.72
C SER A 140 -5.06 -12.68 22.39
N ILE A 141 -4.93 -11.69 21.50
CA ILE A 141 -5.58 -11.68 20.18
C ILE A 141 -5.10 -12.86 19.32
N GLU A 142 -3.79 -13.08 19.24
CA GLU A 142 -3.21 -14.14 18.41
C GLU A 142 -3.56 -15.54 18.93
N GLU A 143 -3.62 -15.73 20.24
CA GLU A 143 -4.04 -17.01 20.85
C GLU A 143 -5.50 -17.30 20.54
N ARG A 144 -6.38 -16.31 20.68
CA ARG A 144 -7.80 -16.47 20.35
C ARG A 144 -8.01 -16.85 18.89
N GLN A 145 -7.27 -16.24 17.97
CA GLN A 145 -7.33 -16.62 16.55
C GLN A 145 -6.78 -18.03 16.28
N ARG A 146 -5.77 -18.47 17.02
CA ARG A 146 -5.25 -19.85 16.95
C ARG A 146 -6.25 -20.87 17.49
N GLU A 147 -6.99 -20.55 18.54
CA GLU A 147 -8.07 -21.39 19.05
C GLU A 147 -9.25 -21.48 18.07
N LEU A 148 -9.73 -20.35 17.54
CA LEU A 148 -10.78 -20.33 16.52
C LEU A 148 -10.39 -21.12 15.26
N ARG A 149 -9.10 -21.17 14.91
CA ARG A 149 -8.61 -22.03 13.82
C ARG A 149 -8.75 -23.51 14.19
N ARG A 150 -8.27 -23.92 15.37
CA ARG A 150 -8.38 -25.30 15.86
C ARG A 150 -9.84 -25.78 15.95
N GLU A 151 -10.74 -24.90 16.40
CA GLU A 151 -12.19 -25.18 16.46
C GLU A 151 -12.80 -25.42 15.07
N ARG A 152 -12.37 -24.69 14.04
CA ARG A 152 -12.85 -24.90 12.67
C ARG A 152 -12.30 -26.20 12.10
N GLU A 153 -11.00 -26.46 12.29
CA GLU A 153 -10.34 -27.68 11.85
C GLU A 153 -11.00 -28.93 12.46
N SER A 154 -11.34 -28.91 13.76
CA SER A 154 -12.00 -30.04 14.42
C SER A 154 -13.42 -30.31 13.91
N LYS A 155 -14.09 -29.28 13.38
CA LYS A 155 -15.41 -29.38 12.74
C LYS A 155 -15.34 -29.69 11.24
N GLY A 156 -14.15 -29.73 10.64
CA GLY A 156 -13.97 -29.84 9.19
C GLY A 156 -14.47 -28.59 8.42
N GLU A 157 -14.55 -27.44 9.09
CA GLU A 157 -14.99 -26.18 8.51
C GLU A 157 -13.80 -25.39 7.93
N ASN A 158 -14.00 -24.77 6.76
CA ASN A 158 -13.02 -23.86 6.18
C ASN A 158 -13.35 -22.40 6.52
N TRP A 159 -12.33 -21.58 6.74
CA TRP A 159 -12.52 -20.14 6.83
C TRP A 159 -12.84 -19.56 5.45
N VAL A 160 -13.91 -18.77 5.36
CA VAL A 160 -14.35 -18.10 4.12
C VAL A 160 -14.37 -16.58 4.35
N PRO A 161 -13.77 -15.77 3.47
CA PRO A 161 -13.83 -14.32 3.57
C PRO A 161 -15.27 -13.81 3.42
N LYS A 162 -15.65 -12.80 4.21
CA LYS A 162 -17.01 -12.24 4.22
C LYS A 162 -17.39 -11.51 2.93
N HIS A 163 -16.44 -10.79 2.32
CA HIS A 163 -16.71 -9.86 1.22
C HIS A 163 -16.02 -10.23 -0.10
N PHE A 164 -15.20 -11.28 -0.11
CA PHE A 164 -14.38 -11.63 -1.27
C PHE A 164 -14.39 -13.13 -1.54
N THR A 165 -14.50 -13.50 -2.81
CA THR A 165 -14.18 -14.83 -3.30
C THR A 165 -12.69 -14.90 -3.58
N VAL A 166 -12.02 -15.90 -3.02
CA VAL A 166 -10.58 -16.06 -3.14
C VAL A 166 -10.28 -17.42 -3.76
N SER A 167 -9.40 -17.43 -4.76
CA SER A 167 -8.91 -18.65 -5.40
C SER A 167 -7.40 -18.57 -5.58
N TYR A 168 -6.72 -19.71 -5.58
CA TYR A 168 -5.27 -19.79 -5.78
C TYR A 168 -4.94 -20.73 -6.94
N SER A 169 -4.01 -20.30 -7.79
CA SER A 169 -3.38 -21.17 -8.79
C SER A 169 -1.87 -20.98 -8.75
N LYS A 170 -1.11 -22.04 -9.04
CA LYS A 170 0.36 -21.97 -9.07
C LYS A 170 0.87 -20.98 -10.12
N GLU A 171 0.14 -20.81 -11.23
CA GLU A 171 0.53 -19.97 -12.36
C GLU A 171 0.18 -18.49 -12.15
N LYS A 172 -1.01 -18.19 -11.61
CA LYS A 172 -1.53 -16.81 -11.48
C LYS A 172 -1.50 -16.28 -10.05
N GLY A 173 -1.09 -17.11 -9.08
CA GLY A 173 -1.14 -16.76 -7.66
C GLY A 173 -2.57 -16.68 -7.12
N TRP A 174 -2.76 -15.80 -6.14
CA TRP A 174 -4.07 -15.51 -5.56
C TRP A 174 -4.89 -14.60 -6.47
N ASN A 175 -6.12 -15.01 -6.75
CA ASN A 175 -7.14 -14.19 -7.38
C ASN A 175 -8.24 -13.88 -6.36
N CYS A 176 -8.65 -12.62 -6.30
CA CYS A 176 -9.59 -12.09 -5.34
C CYS A 176 -10.64 -11.25 -6.08
N SER A 177 -11.92 -11.61 -5.96
CA SER A 177 -13.02 -10.86 -6.55
C SER A 177 -14.06 -10.50 -5.48
N PRO A 178 -14.65 -9.30 -5.53
CA PRO A 178 -15.71 -8.94 -4.59
C PRO A 178 -16.92 -9.87 -4.76
N ILE A 179 -17.57 -10.22 -3.65
CA ILE A 179 -18.85 -10.97 -3.66
C ILE A 179 -20.01 -10.02 -3.99
N GLU A 180 -19.93 -8.80 -3.45
CA GLU A 180 -20.94 -7.75 -3.61
C GLU A 180 -20.30 -6.51 -4.25
N ASN A 181 -21.07 -5.76 -5.04
CA ASN A 181 -20.58 -4.54 -5.68
C ASN A 181 -20.36 -3.37 -4.69
N SER A 182 -20.94 -3.46 -3.49
CA SER A 182 -20.83 -2.44 -2.44
C SER A 182 -21.10 -3.05 -1.08
N VAL A 183 -20.43 -2.54 -0.04
CA VAL A 183 -20.71 -2.86 1.37
C VAL A 183 -21.22 -1.62 2.09
N GLN A 184 -21.79 -1.79 3.28
CA GLN A 184 -22.17 -0.66 4.13
C GLN A 184 -20.95 0.21 4.44
N ASN A 185 -21.16 1.52 4.53
CA ASN A 185 -20.10 2.46 4.87
C ASN A 185 -19.60 2.18 6.29
N ALA A 186 -18.28 2.08 6.44
CA ALA A 186 -17.64 2.06 7.73
C ALA A 186 -17.92 3.38 8.48
N PRO A 187 -17.90 3.40 9.82
CA PRO A 187 -18.08 4.61 10.62
C PRO A 187 -16.84 5.51 10.61
N ILE A 188 -16.18 5.61 9.46
CA ILE A 188 -14.95 6.33 9.22
C ILE A 188 -15.27 7.56 8.38
N ILE A 189 -14.82 8.73 8.83
CA ILE A 189 -14.90 9.97 8.05
C ILE A 189 -13.50 10.49 7.78
N SER A 190 -13.25 10.93 6.54
CA SER A 190 -12.16 11.85 6.24
C SER A 190 -12.75 13.26 6.32
N LEU A 191 -12.23 14.09 7.23
CA LEU A 191 -12.58 15.51 7.28
C LEU A 191 -12.03 16.27 6.06
#